data_AF-S4PTF6-F1
#
_entry.id   AF-S4PTF6-F1
#
_cell.length_a   1.000
_cell.length_b   1.000
_cell.length_c   1.000
_cell.angle_alpha   90.00
_cell.angle_beta   90.00
_cell.angle_gamma   90.00
#
_symmetry.space_group_name_H-M   'P 1'
#
loop_
_entity.id
_entity.type
_entity.pdbx_description
1 polymer ?
#
loop_
_entity_poly.entity_id
_entity_poly.type
_entity_poly.pdbx_seq_one_letter_code
_entity_poly.pdbx_strand_id
1 'polypeptide(L)'
;MPEYTVTSEIYGEYDYKTGMKPSREGNVISEFPFLLPKGNDKAQFDEDSDLDIERPQRNVIKIEHSSKTNISLVGLQVWRGAFLLGDLLIHLGLNGGLSGKTVLELGAGTGLTSFVAAIYAKKVVCTDIDLGGILELIKLNAKYNSKLIKSQFKVMPLDFTSTDWNVSLLDEIKRTDVIIAADVIYDDDVTAAFISTIQKILNTNPPKTIYIVLEKRYVFTIEHMDSVAPCYETFLALLDK
;
A
#
# COMPACT_ATOMS: atom_id res chain seq x y z
N MET A 1 -5.63 -30.71 5.87
CA MET A 1 -4.30 -30.19 5.47
C MET A 1 -3.91 -29.12 6.49
N PRO A 2 -2.64 -28.99 6.90
CA PRO A 2 -2.25 -27.88 7.77
C PRO A 2 -2.51 -26.56 7.05
N GLU A 3 -3.09 -25.58 7.75
CA GLU A 3 -3.27 -24.24 7.19
C GLU A 3 -1.90 -23.59 7.01
N TYR A 4 -1.55 -23.28 5.75
CA TYR A 4 -0.31 -22.60 5.44
C TYR A 4 -0.39 -21.15 5.89
N THR A 5 0.61 -20.73 6.65
CA THR A 5 0.73 -19.40 7.20
C THR A 5 1.97 -18.72 6.63
N VAL A 6 1.90 -17.42 6.44
CA VAL A 6 2.98 -16.59 5.91
C VAL A 6 3.36 -15.51 6.92
N THR A 7 4.63 -15.19 6.96
CA THR A 7 5.24 -14.15 7.79
C THR A 7 5.91 -13.17 6.84
N SER A 8 5.65 -11.87 6.98
CA SER A 8 6.35 -10.87 6.18
C SER A 8 7.86 -10.87 6.44
N GLU A 9 8.65 -10.68 5.40
CA GLU A 9 10.11 -10.66 5.44
C GLU A 9 10.64 -9.62 6.45
N ILE A 10 9.88 -8.54 6.68
CA ILE A 10 10.26 -7.42 7.55
C ILE A 10 10.55 -7.83 9.01
N TYR A 11 9.97 -8.96 9.48
CA TYR A 11 10.10 -9.40 10.87
C TYR A 11 11.38 -10.19 11.15
N GLY A 12 11.97 -10.80 10.11
CA GLY A 12 13.20 -11.58 10.25
C GLY A 12 14.44 -10.70 10.36
N GLU A 13 14.37 -9.49 9.79
CA GLU A 13 15.52 -8.61 9.62
C GLU A 13 15.65 -7.55 10.73
N TYR A 14 14.51 -7.09 11.30
CA TYR A 14 14.49 -5.97 12.24
C TYR A 14 13.37 -6.12 13.28
N ASP A 15 13.67 -5.87 14.57
CA ASP A 15 12.65 -5.80 15.62
C ASP A 15 12.04 -4.40 15.71
N TYR A 16 11.01 -4.15 14.90
CA TYR A 16 10.28 -2.88 14.89
C TYR A 16 9.27 -2.73 16.05
N LYS A 17 9.19 -3.70 16.96
CA LYS A 17 8.15 -3.75 18.00
C LYS A 17 8.36 -2.65 19.04
N THR A 18 7.27 -1.96 19.35
CA THR A 18 7.20 -1.04 20.48
C THR A 18 6.79 -1.79 21.76
N GLY A 19 7.06 -1.20 22.93
CA GLY A 19 6.54 -1.70 24.21
C GLY A 19 5.03 -1.48 24.42
N MET A 20 4.31 -0.97 23.42
CA MET A 20 2.88 -0.72 23.53
C MET A 20 2.09 -2.03 23.42
N LYS A 21 1.04 -2.14 24.24
CA LYS A 21 0.14 -3.29 24.17
C LYS A 21 -0.76 -3.18 22.92
N PRO A 22 -0.76 -4.18 22.02
CA PRO A 22 -1.63 -4.20 20.85
C PRO A 22 -3.10 -4.39 21.25
N SER A 23 -4.00 -3.99 20.36
CA SER A 23 -5.45 -4.16 20.52
C SER A 23 -5.90 -5.62 20.39
N ARG A 24 -5.18 -6.44 19.62
CA ARG A 24 -5.45 -7.87 19.43
C ARG A 24 -4.27 -8.74 19.85
N GLU A 25 -4.56 -9.93 20.33
CA GLU A 25 -3.54 -10.94 20.61
C GLU A 25 -2.85 -11.39 19.30
N GLY A 26 -1.52 -11.58 19.34
CA GLY A 26 -0.72 -11.93 18.16
C GLY A 26 -0.29 -10.74 17.29
N ASN A 27 -0.90 -9.57 17.49
CA ASN A 27 -0.45 -8.33 16.85
C ASN A 27 0.77 -7.74 17.55
N VAL A 28 1.44 -6.83 16.84
CA VAL A 28 2.49 -5.96 17.35
C VAL A 28 2.21 -4.53 16.88
N ILE A 29 2.66 -3.55 17.67
CA ILE A 29 2.65 -2.15 17.25
C ILE A 29 4.08 -1.77 16.90
N SER A 30 4.30 -1.32 15.67
CA SER A 30 5.59 -0.91 15.14
C SER A 30 5.62 0.58 14.80
N GLU A 31 6.81 1.16 14.90
CA GLU A 31 7.08 2.55 14.49
C GLU A 31 7.99 2.53 13.26
N PHE A 32 7.47 3.06 12.15
CA PHE A 32 8.17 3.19 10.88
C PHE A 32 8.63 4.64 10.70
N PRO A 33 9.88 4.97 11.04
CA PRO A 33 10.41 6.31 10.85
C PRO A 33 10.71 6.57 9.38
N PHE A 34 10.48 7.82 8.95
CA PHE A 34 10.89 8.30 7.63
C PHE A 34 11.46 9.72 7.77
N LEU A 35 12.41 10.04 6.89
CA LEU A 35 13.16 11.28 6.92
C LEU A 35 12.76 12.16 5.74
N LEU A 36 12.32 13.38 6.04
CA LEU A 36 11.92 14.38 5.05
C LEU A 36 13.00 15.45 4.89
N PRO A 37 13.19 15.97 3.66
CA PRO A 37 14.07 17.11 3.41
C PRO A 37 13.54 18.40 4.02
N LYS A 38 14.40 19.42 4.15
CA LYS A 38 13.90 20.79 4.37
C LYS A 38 13.20 21.25 3.08
N GLY A 39 12.16 22.06 3.20
CA GLY A 39 11.33 22.44 2.06
C GLY A 39 12.13 23.10 0.92
N ASN A 40 11.74 22.84 -0.33
CA ASN A 40 12.31 23.40 -1.56
C ASN A 40 13.84 23.31 -1.74
N ASP A 41 14.50 22.36 -1.07
CA ASP A 41 15.90 22.07 -1.39
C ASP A 41 16.00 21.59 -2.85
N LYS A 42 16.83 22.27 -3.65
CA LYS A 42 17.15 21.82 -5.00
C LYS A 42 17.88 20.49 -4.90
N ALA A 43 17.50 19.52 -5.73
CA ALA A 43 18.22 18.25 -5.82
C ALA A 43 19.71 18.52 -6.11
N GLN A 44 20.57 18.07 -5.21
CA GLN A 44 22.02 18.02 -5.42
C GLN A 44 22.38 16.56 -5.68
N PHE A 45 23.47 16.38 -6.42
CA PHE A 45 24.01 15.07 -6.71
C PHE A 45 25.47 15.07 -6.32
N ASP A 46 25.94 13.98 -5.75
CA ASP A 46 27.35 13.80 -5.43
C ASP A 46 28.15 13.36 -6.68
N GLU A 47 29.41 12.95 -6.47
CA GLU A 47 30.34 12.65 -7.55
C GLU A 47 29.97 11.42 -8.40
N ASP A 48 29.16 10.49 -7.86
CA ASP A 48 28.69 9.31 -8.59
C ASP A 48 27.24 9.42 -9.10
N SER A 49 26.67 10.64 -9.02
CA SER A 49 25.31 10.98 -9.43
C SER A 49 24.22 10.42 -8.54
N ASP A 50 24.54 10.08 -7.30
CA ASP A 50 23.56 9.77 -6.26
C ASP A 50 22.95 11.05 -5.70
N LEU A 51 21.69 10.96 -5.28
CA LEU A 51 20.91 12.10 -4.79
C LEU A 51 21.39 12.51 -3.40
N ASP A 52 22.16 13.59 -3.31
CA ASP A 52 22.62 14.18 -2.05
C ASP A 52 21.62 15.23 -1.55
N ILE A 53 20.77 14.82 -0.60
CA ILE A 53 19.78 15.70 0.02
C ILE A 53 19.75 15.48 1.54
N GLU A 54 19.92 16.55 2.30
CA GLU A 54 19.77 16.53 3.75
C GLU A 54 18.30 16.25 4.14
N ARG A 55 18.07 15.26 5.01
CA ARG A 55 16.72 14.90 5.49
C ARG A 55 16.59 15.03 7.01
N PRO A 56 16.58 16.25 7.56
CA PRO A 56 16.66 16.47 9.00
C PRO A 56 15.31 16.31 9.72
N GLN A 57 14.20 16.25 8.99
CA GLN A 57 12.86 16.14 9.60
C GLN A 57 12.47 14.67 9.76
N ARG A 58 12.49 14.18 10.99
CA ARG A 58 12.05 12.82 11.32
C ARG A 58 10.55 12.79 11.63
N ASN A 59 9.80 11.99 10.90
CA ASN A 59 8.43 11.63 11.21
C ASN A 59 8.32 10.12 11.41
N VAL A 60 7.21 9.65 11.99
CA VAL A 60 7.00 8.24 12.32
C VAL A 60 5.56 7.84 12.05
N ILE A 61 5.36 6.82 11.21
CA ILE A 61 4.06 6.16 11.06
C ILE A 61 3.99 4.99 12.03
N LYS A 62 2.92 4.94 12.82
CA LYS A 62 2.67 3.89 13.81
C LYS A 62 1.61 2.93 13.32
N ILE A 63 1.93 1.64 13.24
CA ILE A 63 1.03 0.62 12.70
C ILE A 63 0.91 -0.49 13.71
N GLU A 64 -0.32 -0.89 14.03
CA GLU A 64 -0.60 -2.21 14.56
C GLU A 64 -0.81 -3.18 13.41
N HIS A 65 -0.21 -4.37 13.50
CA HIS A 65 -0.26 -5.40 12.48
C HIS A 65 0.02 -6.80 13.05
N SER A 66 -0.38 -7.83 12.32
CA SER A 66 -0.14 -9.24 12.68
C SER A 66 1.23 -9.68 12.21
N SER A 67 1.99 -10.36 13.07
CA SER A 67 3.32 -10.88 12.71
C SER A 67 3.29 -12.06 11.74
N LYS A 68 2.19 -12.80 11.72
CA LYS A 68 2.00 -14.00 10.91
C LYS A 68 0.51 -14.23 10.68
N THR A 69 0.12 -14.58 9.46
CA THR A 69 -1.29 -14.84 9.13
C THR A 69 -1.45 -15.97 8.12
N ASN A 70 -2.69 -16.46 7.96
CA ASN A 70 -3.05 -17.27 6.79
C ASN A 70 -2.99 -16.41 5.52
N ILE A 71 -2.80 -17.03 4.36
CA ILE A 71 -2.65 -16.31 3.08
C ILE A 71 -3.85 -15.40 2.74
N SER A 72 -5.06 -15.78 3.13
CA SER A 72 -6.28 -14.97 2.95
C SER A 72 -6.33 -13.71 3.83
N LEU A 73 -5.43 -13.60 4.82
CA LEU A 73 -5.38 -12.52 5.81
C LEU A 73 -4.03 -11.78 5.77
N VAL A 74 -3.31 -11.83 4.64
CA VAL A 74 -2.05 -11.11 4.45
C VAL A 74 -2.18 -9.59 4.52
N GLY A 75 -3.39 -9.05 4.32
CA GLY A 75 -3.70 -7.64 4.52
C GLY A 75 -3.55 -7.15 5.96
N LEU A 76 -3.46 -8.06 6.95
CA LEU A 76 -3.15 -7.69 8.34
C LEU A 76 -1.64 -7.50 8.60
N GLN A 77 -0.78 -7.75 7.62
CA GLN A 77 0.68 -7.60 7.71
C GLN A 77 1.16 -6.38 6.93
N VAL A 78 2.37 -5.89 7.26
CA VAL A 78 3.06 -4.85 6.48
C VAL A 78 4.00 -5.52 5.49
N TRP A 79 4.00 -5.06 4.24
CA TRP A 79 4.82 -5.60 3.14
C TRP A 79 5.81 -4.58 2.60
N ARG A 80 6.95 -5.04 2.07
CA ARG A 80 8.08 -4.16 1.68
C ARG A 80 7.71 -3.17 0.57
N GLY A 81 6.84 -3.56 -0.37
CA GLY A 81 6.37 -2.68 -1.43
C GLY A 81 5.66 -1.43 -0.89
N ALA A 82 5.09 -1.49 0.31
CA ALA A 82 4.47 -0.33 0.95
C ALA A 82 5.49 0.77 1.30
N PHE A 83 6.73 0.41 1.64
CA PHE A 83 7.79 1.38 1.93
C PHE A 83 8.27 2.07 0.66
N LEU A 84 8.53 1.30 -0.42
CA LEU A 84 8.94 1.86 -1.70
C LEU A 84 7.85 2.78 -2.30
N LEU A 85 6.59 2.37 -2.22
CA LEU A 85 5.47 3.23 -2.61
C LEU A 85 5.38 4.46 -1.69
N GLY A 86 5.64 4.31 -0.39
CA GLY A 86 5.72 5.41 0.57
C GLY A 86 6.75 6.46 0.17
N ASP A 87 7.96 6.06 -0.21
CA ASP A 87 9.01 6.98 -0.66
C ASP A 87 8.61 7.72 -1.95
N LEU A 88 8.00 7.01 -2.91
CA LEU A 88 7.45 7.63 -4.11
C LEU A 88 6.36 8.65 -3.77
N LEU A 89 5.46 8.35 -2.83
CA LEU A 89 4.39 9.25 -2.41
C LEU A 89 4.92 10.50 -1.70
N ILE A 90 5.97 10.37 -0.89
CA ILE A 90 6.69 11.51 -0.31
C ILE A 90 7.26 12.37 -1.43
N HIS A 91 7.93 11.77 -2.41
CA HIS A 91 8.48 12.49 -3.55
C HIS A 91 7.38 13.22 -4.35
N LEU A 92 6.28 12.56 -4.70
CA LEU A 92 5.15 13.18 -5.39
C LEU A 92 4.51 14.29 -4.55
N GLY A 93 4.37 14.08 -3.25
CA GLY A 93 3.81 15.05 -2.31
C GLY A 93 4.63 16.33 -2.21
N LEU A 94 5.94 16.22 -2.04
CA LEU A 94 6.87 17.36 -1.97
C LEU A 94 6.92 18.15 -3.28
N ASN A 95 6.75 17.48 -4.42
CA ASN A 95 6.72 18.13 -5.74
C ASN A 95 5.31 18.59 -6.16
N GLY A 96 4.34 18.56 -5.25
CA GLY A 96 2.96 19.02 -5.50
C GLY A 96 2.11 18.09 -6.36
N GLY A 97 2.62 16.92 -6.76
CA GLY A 97 1.90 15.92 -7.56
C GLY A 97 0.67 15.32 -6.87
N LEU A 98 0.60 15.40 -5.54
CA LEU A 98 -0.57 15.00 -4.75
C LEU A 98 -1.44 16.19 -4.30
N SER A 99 -0.96 17.43 -4.47
CA SER A 99 -1.66 18.61 -3.97
C SER A 99 -3.02 18.77 -4.65
N GLY A 100 -4.08 18.90 -3.85
CA GLY A 100 -5.46 19.04 -4.35
C GLY A 100 -6.08 17.74 -4.89
N LYS A 101 -5.33 16.63 -4.94
CA LYS A 101 -5.75 15.35 -5.55
C LYS A 101 -6.53 14.47 -4.57
N THR A 102 -7.41 13.64 -5.13
CA THR A 102 -8.04 12.50 -4.44
C THR A 102 -7.27 11.23 -4.79
N VAL A 103 -6.75 10.55 -3.76
CA VAL A 103 -6.03 9.28 -3.88
C VAL A 103 -6.95 8.13 -3.47
N LEU A 104 -6.97 7.05 -4.26
CA LEU A 104 -7.63 5.78 -3.95
C LEU A 104 -6.56 4.70 -3.79
N GLU A 105 -6.46 4.09 -2.61
CA GLU A 105 -5.60 2.91 -2.41
C GLU A 105 -6.42 1.64 -2.58
N LEU A 106 -5.93 0.72 -3.41
CA LEU A 106 -6.49 -0.61 -3.64
C LEU A 106 -5.63 -1.63 -2.90
N GLY A 107 -6.24 -2.45 -2.04
CA GLY A 107 -5.50 -3.45 -1.25
C GLY A 107 -4.57 -2.79 -0.23
N ALA A 108 -5.10 -1.86 0.56
CA ALA A 108 -4.33 -1.03 1.48
C ALA A 108 -3.67 -1.79 2.64
N GLY A 109 -4.14 -2.99 2.95
CA GLY A 109 -3.73 -3.80 4.08
C GLY A 109 -3.83 -3.05 5.39
N THR A 110 -2.69 -2.64 5.94
CA THR A 110 -2.60 -1.90 7.20
C THR A 110 -2.84 -0.38 7.07
N GLY A 111 -2.90 0.13 5.84
CA GLY A 111 -3.12 1.54 5.50
C GLY A 111 -1.86 2.41 5.45
N LEU A 112 -0.66 1.82 5.53
CA LEU A 112 0.61 2.54 5.60
C LEU A 112 0.75 3.58 4.48
N THR A 113 0.54 3.20 3.23
CA THR A 113 0.76 4.11 2.09
C THR A 113 -0.34 5.16 2.00
N SER A 114 -1.58 4.81 2.35
CA SER A 114 -2.67 5.77 2.57
C SER A 114 -2.31 6.84 3.59
N PHE A 115 -1.65 6.50 4.70
CA PHE A 115 -1.23 7.50 5.69
C PHE A 115 -0.13 8.42 5.16
N VAL A 116 0.80 7.91 4.35
CA VAL A 116 1.79 8.73 3.65
C VAL A 116 1.12 9.68 2.67
N ALA A 117 0.23 9.16 1.80
CA ALA A 117 -0.52 9.98 0.84
C ALA A 117 -1.36 11.07 1.56
N ALA A 118 -1.93 10.74 2.72
CA ALA A 118 -2.76 11.65 3.51
C ALA A 118 -2.00 12.84 4.12
N ILE A 119 -0.67 12.85 4.09
CA ILE A 119 0.14 14.02 4.47
C ILE A 119 0.02 15.12 3.42
N TYR A 120 -0.15 14.76 2.13
CA TYR A 120 -0.03 15.69 1.00
C TYR A 120 -1.31 15.84 0.16
N ALA A 121 -2.13 14.79 0.09
CA ALA A 121 -3.34 14.77 -0.73
C ALA A 121 -4.48 15.57 -0.10
N LYS A 122 -5.44 16.00 -0.94
CA LYS A 122 -6.69 16.61 -0.44
C LYS A 122 -7.58 15.57 0.23
N LYS A 123 -7.69 14.39 -0.37
CA LYS A 123 -8.51 13.29 0.11
C LYS A 123 -7.84 11.95 -0.18
N VAL A 124 -7.95 11.02 0.76
CA VAL A 124 -7.53 9.63 0.61
C VAL A 124 -8.72 8.73 0.90
N VAL A 125 -8.97 7.80 -0.03
CA VAL A 125 -9.94 6.72 0.10
C VAL A 125 -9.13 5.42 0.18
N CYS A 126 -9.01 4.91 1.40
CA CYS A 126 -8.25 3.72 1.73
C CYS A 126 -9.18 2.50 1.64
N THR A 127 -8.89 1.57 0.72
CA THR A 127 -9.78 0.42 0.48
C THR A 127 -9.08 -0.91 0.57
N ASP A 128 -9.81 -1.89 1.10
CA ASP A 128 -9.42 -3.29 1.17
C ASP A 128 -10.68 -4.17 1.27
N ILE A 129 -10.52 -5.48 1.22
CA ILE A 129 -11.63 -6.42 1.44
C ILE A 129 -12.07 -6.37 2.91
N ASP A 130 -13.38 -6.50 3.16
CA ASP A 130 -13.91 -6.59 4.53
C ASP A 130 -13.79 -8.02 5.08
N LEU A 131 -12.55 -8.45 5.29
CA LEU A 131 -12.21 -9.78 5.78
C LEU A 131 -11.24 -9.69 6.97
N GLY A 132 -11.40 -10.56 7.98
CA GLY A 132 -10.49 -10.65 9.14
C GLY A 132 -10.36 -9.37 9.98
N GLY A 133 -11.23 -8.39 9.76
CA GLY A 133 -11.17 -7.08 10.40
C GLY A 133 -10.05 -6.17 9.88
N ILE A 134 -9.62 -6.34 8.62
CA ILE A 134 -8.65 -5.45 7.95
C ILE A 134 -9.13 -3.99 8.00
N LEU A 135 -10.38 -3.71 7.66
CA LEU A 135 -10.92 -2.34 7.69
C LEU A 135 -10.91 -1.72 9.10
N GLU A 136 -11.16 -2.52 10.13
CA GLU A 136 -11.07 -2.06 11.53
C GLU A 136 -9.62 -1.80 11.94
N LEU A 137 -8.67 -2.59 11.44
CA LEU A 137 -7.24 -2.37 11.64
C LEU A 137 -6.80 -1.05 11.00
N ILE A 138 -7.21 -0.79 9.75
CA ILE A 138 -6.94 0.48 9.06
C ILE A 138 -7.49 1.65 9.89
N LYS A 139 -8.74 1.57 10.36
CA LYS A 139 -9.35 2.62 11.19
C LYS A 139 -8.60 2.84 12.50
N LEU A 140 -8.11 1.77 13.14
CA LEU A 140 -7.28 1.86 14.34
C LEU A 140 -5.94 2.55 14.04
N ASN A 141 -5.26 2.14 12.97
CA ASN A 141 -4.01 2.75 12.54
C ASN A 141 -4.19 4.22 12.14
N ALA A 142 -5.32 4.59 11.54
CA ALA A 142 -5.64 5.97 11.27
C ALA A 142 -5.73 6.82 12.56
N LYS A 143 -6.25 6.24 13.66
CA LYS A 143 -6.26 6.92 14.97
C LYS A 143 -4.85 7.13 15.50
N TYR A 144 -3.98 6.12 15.42
CA TYR A 144 -2.57 6.24 15.81
C TYR A 144 -1.83 7.32 15.02
N ASN A 145 -2.20 7.54 13.75
CA ASN A 145 -1.56 8.50 12.85
C ASN A 145 -2.36 9.79 12.63
N SER A 146 -3.37 10.07 13.47
CA SER A 146 -4.26 11.24 13.32
C SER A 146 -3.54 12.59 13.26
N LYS A 147 -2.36 12.71 13.88
CA LYS A 147 -1.52 13.92 13.80
C LYS A 147 -0.81 14.09 12.46
N LEU A 148 -0.55 13.00 11.74
CA LEU A 148 0.09 13.01 10.42
C LEU A 148 -0.92 13.22 9.29
N ILE A 149 -2.13 12.68 9.42
CA ILE A 149 -3.20 12.80 8.43
C ILE A 149 -3.64 14.27 8.32
N LYS A 150 -3.40 14.89 7.16
CA LYS A 150 -3.83 16.25 6.82
C LYS A 150 -4.98 16.28 5.80
N SER A 151 -5.24 15.16 5.14
CA SER A 151 -6.30 14.99 4.16
C SER A 151 -7.66 14.68 4.79
N GLN A 152 -8.73 14.80 3.99
CA GLN A 152 -9.92 14.00 4.26
C GLN A 152 -9.54 12.51 4.14
N PHE A 153 -9.92 11.68 5.10
CA PHE A 153 -9.54 10.26 5.12
C PHE A 153 -10.77 9.38 5.29
N LYS A 154 -10.97 8.43 4.37
CA LYS A 154 -12.11 7.52 4.38
C LYS A 154 -11.64 6.09 4.20
N VAL A 155 -12.16 5.18 5.01
CA VAL A 155 -11.94 3.73 4.87
C VAL A 155 -13.20 3.12 4.28
N MET A 156 -13.07 2.33 3.21
CA MET A 156 -14.20 1.68 2.55
C MET A 156 -13.87 0.24 2.12
N PRO A 157 -14.86 -0.66 2.11
CA PRO A 157 -14.68 -1.98 1.53
C PRO A 157 -14.55 -1.88 0.01
N LEU A 158 -13.61 -2.63 -0.56
CA LEU A 158 -13.53 -2.92 -1.99
C LEU A 158 -12.97 -4.33 -2.16
N ASP A 159 -13.80 -5.22 -2.68
CA ASP A 159 -13.43 -6.58 -3.07
C ASP A 159 -13.21 -6.61 -4.58
N PHE A 160 -12.02 -7.03 -5.02
CA PHE A 160 -11.68 -7.10 -6.44
C PHE A 160 -12.54 -8.11 -7.21
N THR A 161 -13.08 -9.12 -6.54
CA THR A 161 -13.95 -10.13 -7.15
C THR A 161 -15.40 -9.65 -7.31
N SER A 162 -15.76 -8.54 -6.64
CA SER A 162 -17.11 -7.99 -6.70
C SER A 162 -17.33 -7.15 -7.95
N THR A 163 -18.36 -7.50 -8.71
CA THR A 163 -18.82 -6.74 -9.88
C THR A 163 -19.75 -5.59 -9.50
N ASP A 164 -20.37 -5.64 -8.32
CA ASP A 164 -21.40 -4.70 -7.87
C ASP A 164 -20.87 -3.78 -6.76
N TRP A 165 -20.48 -2.57 -7.15
CA TRP A 165 -20.04 -1.54 -6.19
C TRP A 165 -21.19 -0.65 -5.79
N ASN A 166 -21.30 -0.38 -4.49
CA ASN A 166 -22.32 0.54 -3.99
C ASN A 166 -22.10 1.97 -4.51
N VAL A 167 -23.17 2.76 -4.51
CA VAL A 167 -23.17 4.14 -5.02
C VAL A 167 -22.09 5.00 -4.34
N SER A 168 -21.84 4.80 -3.04
CA SER A 168 -20.84 5.58 -2.32
C SER A 168 -19.42 5.32 -2.85
N LEU A 169 -19.08 4.06 -3.14
CA LEU A 169 -17.76 3.71 -3.68
C LEU A 169 -17.61 4.24 -5.11
N LEU A 170 -18.66 4.11 -5.93
CA LEU A 170 -18.67 4.65 -7.30
C LEU A 170 -18.47 6.17 -7.31
N ASP A 171 -19.07 6.89 -6.38
CA ASP A 171 -18.91 8.34 -6.26
C ASP A 171 -17.49 8.74 -5.84
N GLU A 172 -16.83 7.94 -5.01
CA GLU A 172 -15.41 8.15 -4.68
C GLU A 172 -14.53 7.88 -5.91
N ILE A 173 -14.75 6.76 -6.61
CA ILE A 173 -14.00 6.39 -7.82
C ILE A 173 -14.08 7.49 -8.89
N LYS A 174 -15.25 8.08 -9.12
CA LYS A 174 -15.42 9.20 -10.06
C LYS A 174 -14.62 10.45 -9.68
N ARG A 175 -14.29 10.62 -8.41
CA ARG A 175 -13.54 11.78 -7.88
C ARG A 175 -12.05 11.50 -7.73
N THR A 176 -11.63 10.25 -7.89
CA THR A 176 -10.23 9.83 -7.82
C THR A 176 -9.42 10.40 -8.97
N ASP A 177 -8.25 10.96 -8.65
CA ASP A 177 -7.25 11.39 -9.63
C ASP A 177 -6.09 10.38 -9.72
N VAL A 178 -5.69 9.82 -8.57
CA VAL A 178 -4.53 8.95 -8.43
C VAL A 178 -4.94 7.66 -7.73
N ILE A 179 -4.53 6.53 -8.30
CA ILE A 179 -4.74 5.19 -7.74
C ILE A 179 -3.37 4.66 -7.30
N ILE A 180 -3.34 4.01 -6.15
CA ILE A 180 -2.11 3.42 -5.62
C ILE A 180 -2.37 1.98 -5.16
N ALA A 181 -1.38 1.11 -5.35
CA ALA A 181 -1.42 -0.27 -4.87
C ALA A 181 0.01 -0.77 -4.59
N ALA A 182 0.22 -1.44 -3.47
CA ALA A 182 1.51 -2.03 -3.11
C ALA A 182 1.34 -3.51 -2.77
N ASP A 183 2.12 -4.37 -3.44
CA ASP A 183 2.19 -5.82 -3.20
C ASP A 183 0.83 -6.55 -3.27
N VAL A 184 -0.07 -6.08 -4.14
CA VAL A 184 -1.37 -6.73 -4.40
C VAL A 184 -1.29 -7.91 -5.38
N ILE A 185 -0.11 -8.19 -5.93
CA ILE A 185 0.15 -9.25 -6.92
C ILE A 185 0.85 -10.43 -6.23
N TYR A 186 0.09 -11.42 -5.80
CA TYR A 186 0.61 -12.58 -5.07
C TYR A 186 -0.15 -13.90 -5.32
N ASP A 187 -1.29 -13.83 -5.99
CA ASP A 187 -2.16 -14.96 -6.33
C ASP A 187 -2.78 -14.67 -7.70
N ASP A 188 -2.88 -15.67 -8.58
CA ASP A 188 -3.29 -15.46 -9.98
C ASP A 188 -4.76 -15.05 -10.10
N ASP A 189 -5.66 -15.61 -9.28
CA ASP A 189 -7.09 -15.28 -9.28
C ASP A 189 -7.31 -13.86 -8.74
N VAL A 190 -6.62 -13.51 -7.64
CA VAL A 190 -6.63 -12.15 -7.09
C VAL A 190 -6.05 -11.15 -8.10
N THR A 191 -4.99 -11.52 -8.81
CA THR A 191 -4.36 -10.69 -9.84
C THR A 191 -5.32 -10.43 -11.00
N ALA A 192 -6.00 -11.45 -11.51
CA ALA A 192 -7.02 -11.28 -12.55
C ALA A 192 -8.17 -10.37 -12.11
N ALA A 193 -8.65 -10.55 -10.87
CA ALA A 193 -9.68 -9.71 -10.29
C ALA A 193 -9.22 -8.24 -10.12
N PHE A 194 -7.97 -8.04 -9.69
CA PHE A 194 -7.35 -6.72 -9.57
C PHE A 194 -7.26 -6.02 -10.95
N ILE A 195 -6.81 -6.73 -12.00
CA ILE A 195 -6.75 -6.19 -13.36
C ILE A 195 -8.13 -5.75 -13.86
N SER A 196 -9.16 -6.59 -13.66
CA SER A 196 -10.54 -6.23 -14.00
C SER A 196 -11.03 -4.99 -13.24
N THR A 197 -10.69 -4.90 -11.94
CA THR A 197 -11.00 -3.74 -11.10
C THR A 197 -10.35 -2.47 -11.61
N ILE A 198 -9.05 -2.49 -11.92
CA ILE A 198 -8.35 -1.29 -12.42
C ILE A 198 -8.90 -0.87 -13.78
N GLN A 199 -9.19 -1.82 -14.69
CA GLN A 199 -9.80 -1.51 -15.99
C GLN A 199 -11.15 -0.81 -15.81
N LYS A 200 -12.01 -1.34 -14.93
CA LYS A 200 -13.31 -0.73 -14.61
C LYS A 200 -13.17 0.67 -14.03
N ILE A 201 -12.19 0.91 -13.14
CA ILE A 201 -11.93 2.22 -12.54
C ILE A 201 -11.38 3.20 -13.59
N LEU A 202 -10.40 2.78 -14.39
CA LEU A 202 -9.74 3.62 -15.40
C LEU A 202 -10.68 3.99 -16.55
N ASN A 203 -11.68 3.17 -16.84
CA ASN A 203 -12.76 3.46 -17.80
C ASN A 203 -13.77 4.53 -17.30
N THR A 204 -13.59 5.08 -16.10
CA THR A 204 -14.41 6.19 -15.61
C THR A 204 -13.72 7.53 -15.86
N ASN A 205 -14.50 8.56 -16.20
CA ASN A 205 -14.00 9.93 -16.29
C ASN A 205 -13.90 10.60 -14.90
N PRO A 206 -12.97 11.55 -14.70
CA PRO A 206 -11.88 11.96 -15.61
C PRO A 206 -10.75 10.91 -15.66
N PRO A 207 -9.78 11.02 -16.60
CA PRO A 207 -8.60 10.16 -16.64
C PRO A 207 -7.84 10.15 -15.31
N LYS A 208 -7.25 9.00 -14.97
CA LYS A 208 -6.60 8.74 -13.68
C LYS A 208 -5.19 8.21 -13.90
N THR A 209 -4.30 8.45 -12.96
CA THR A 209 -2.96 7.86 -12.94
C THR A 209 -2.92 6.75 -11.92
N ILE A 210 -2.29 5.61 -12.24
CA ILE A 210 -2.08 4.50 -11.29
C ILE A 210 -0.59 4.30 -11.04
N TYR A 211 -0.22 4.15 -9.77
CA TYR A 211 1.11 3.71 -9.34
C TYR A 211 1.00 2.35 -8.67
N ILE A 212 1.70 1.36 -9.21
CA ILE A 212 1.72 -0.01 -8.69
C ILE A 212 3.16 -0.32 -8.30
N VAL A 213 3.36 -0.70 -7.04
CA VAL A 213 4.62 -1.27 -6.58
C VAL A 213 4.42 -2.75 -6.34
N LEU A 214 5.35 -3.55 -6.85
CA LEU A 214 5.35 -4.99 -6.67
C LEU A 214 6.78 -5.48 -6.45
N GLU A 215 6.96 -6.37 -5.48
CA GLU A 215 8.18 -7.15 -5.34
C GLU A 215 8.16 -8.36 -6.29
N LYS A 216 9.14 -8.44 -7.21
CA LYS A 216 9.28 -9.61 -8.09
C LYS A 216 9.82 -10.80 -7.29
N ARG A 217 8.93 -11.72 -6.90
CA ARG A 217 9.28 -12.91 -6.12
C ARG A 217 9.65 -14.07 -7.04
N TYR A 218 10.92 -14.47 -6.99
CA TYR A 218 11.41 -15.63 -7.73
C TYR A 218 11.22 -16.91 -6.90
N VAL A 219 10.67 -17.93 -7.53
CA VAL A 219 10.53 -19.27 -6.96
C VAL A 219 11.04 -20.29 -7.97
N PHE A 220 11.80 -21.28 -7.48
CA PHE A 220 12.13 -22.42 -8.31
C PHE A 220 10.89 -23.31 -8.42
N THR A 221 10.44 -23.58 -9.63
CA THR A 221 9.29 -24.46 -9.85
C THR A 221 9.73 -25.73 -10.58
N ILE A 222 9.20 -26.88 -10.16
CA ILE A 222 9.49 -28.16 -10.81
C ILE A 222 8.96 -28.15 -12.25
N GLU A 223 7.83 -27.49 -12.48
CA GLU A 223 7.21 -27.36 -13.81
C GLU A 223 8.13 -26.67 -14.81
N HIS A 224 8.77 -25.57 -14.43
CA HIS A 224 9.66 -24.82 -15.31
C HIS A 224 11.11 -25.32 -15.26
N MET A 225 11.46 -26.13 -14.26
CA MET A 225 12.84 -26.54 -13.93
C MET A 225 13.80 -25.34 -13.83
N ASP A 226 13.27 -24.17 -13.46
CA ASP A 226 14.01 -22.91 -13.41
C ASP A 226 13.45 -21.97 -12.32
N SER A 227 14.21 -20.93 -11.99
CA SER A 227 13.80 -19.82 -11.14
C SER A 227 12.96 -18.83 -11.95
N VAL A 228 11.65 -18.88 -11.74
CA VAL A 228 10.67 -18.03 -12.43
C VAL A 228 9.97 -17.09 -11.44
N ALA A 229 9.26 -16.07 -11.93
CA ALA A 229 8.45 -15.20 -11.08
C ALA A 229 6.98 -15.26 -11.52
N PRO A 230 6.24 -16.35 -11.19
CA PRO A 230 4.96 -16.67 -11.81
C PRO A 230 3.94 -15.55 -11.70
N CYS A 231 3.71 -15.01 -10.49
CA CYS A 231 2.72 -13.96 -10.29
C CYS A 231 3.05 -12.67 -11.04
N TYR A 232 4.34 -12.35 -11.20
CA TYR A 232 4.78 -11.20 -12.00
C TYR A 232 4.54 -11.43 -13.50
N GLU A 233 4.85 -12.63 -13.99
CA GLU A 233 4.62 -13.02 -15.38
C GLU A 233 3.13 -13.05 -15.72
N THR A 234 2.29 -13.61 -14.82
CA THR A 234 0.83 -13.56 -14.91
C THR A 234 0.33 -12.12 -14.97
N PHE A 235 0.83 -11.24 -14.10
CA PHE A 235 0.47 -9.82 -14.09
C PHE A 235 0.78 -9.13 -15.42
N LEU A 236 1.97 -9.32 -15.98
CA LEU A 236 2.32 -8.77 -17.29
C LEU A 236 1.42 -9.31 -18.41
N ALA A 237 1.18 -10.62 -18.43
CA ALA A 237 0.34 -11.25 -19.45
C ALA A 237 -1.13 -10.80 -19.41
N LEU A 238 -1.62 -10.36 -18.24
CA LEU A 238 -2.95 -9.80 -18.08
C LEU A 238 -3.01 -8.30 -18.40
N LEU A 239 -1.91 -7.56 -18.21
CA LEU A 239 -1.83 -6.14 -18.51
C LEU A 239 -1.78 -5.87 -20.03
N ASP A 240 -1.18 -6.78 -20.80
CA ASP A 240 -1.06 -6.68 -22.26
C ASP A 240 -2.37 -7.00 -23.03
N LYS A 241 -3.44 -7.37 -22.32
CA LYS A 241 -4.76 -7.70 -22.89
C LYS A 241 -5.75 -6.55 -22.78
#